data_AF-A0A936NSH5-F1
#
_entry.id   AF-A0A936NSH5-F1
#
_cell.length_a   1.000
_cell.length_b   1.000
_cell.length_c   1.000
_cell.angle_alpha   90.00
_cell.angle_beta   90.00
_cell.angle_gamma   90.00
#
_symmetry.space_group_name_H-M   'P 1'
#
loop_
_entity.id
_entity.type
_entity.pdbx_description
1 polymer ?
#
loop_
_entity_poly.entity_id
_entity_poly.type
_entity_poly.pdbx_seq_one_letter_code
_entity_poly.pdbx_strand_id
1 'polypeptide(L)'
;MFQQYHIRSLSLIILALVMTYASAPGQKPGRPSPTKPGSDEASIAIETTEVLLPVTVRDREGQFVTDLGAGDFRIFEDGIPQPISSFALKRMPVHVVLLIDTSSSVTRELEDFKRAAWLFISNLDVDDKVSLIRFDDKVELVQDWTSSRPALKRALNRLGTGMFTKFNDALYLAANEQLGKIMGRKAIIVLTDGIDSGRGSVSPERAFRALVEEEVPVYVVSKTRIQGQSEREELAYYERSSQSRFNQTRIDGIKMTLTQLDSSERYLTRIAEETGGRIFIPDSFDELDKVYQQVADELRSQYVIFYTPTNSNRDGSYRSVRVKVSQPNYHATTRFGYYSK
;
A
#
# COMPACT_ATOMS: atom_id res chain seq x y z
N MET A 1 8.80 -39.50 -59.02
CA MET A 1 8.14 -40.22 -57.91
C MET A 1 6.89 -39.41 -57.58
N PHE A 2 5.66 -39.84 -57.86
CA PHE A 2 5.05 -41.18 -57.72
C PHE A 2 5.21 -41.73 -56.29
N GLN A 3 4.17 -42.22 -55.59
CA GLN A 3 2.88 -42.72 -56.11
C GLN A 3 1.70 -42.51 -55.15
N GLN A 4 0.49 -42.30 -55.71
CA GLN A 4 -0.81 -42.43 -55.02
C GLN A 4 -1.06 -43.85 -54.51
N TYR A 5 -2.02 -44.00 -53.59
CA TYR A 5 -2.84 -45.21 -53.49
C TYR A 5 -4.35 -44.88 -53.36
N HIS A 6 -5.17 -45.52 -54.22
CA HIS A 6 -6.61 -45.76 -54.03
C HIS A 6 -6.80 -47.08 -53.22
N ILE A 7 -7.94 -47.74 -52.96
CA ILE A 7 -9.36 -47.83 -53.44
C ILE A 7 -10.18 -48.43 -52.25
N ARG A 8 -11.53 -48.53 -52.10
CA ARG A 8 -12.78 -48.44 -52.92
C ARG A 8 -13.80 -47.50 -52.20
N SER A 9 -15.09 -47.22 -52.54
CA SER A 9 -16.22 -47.87 -53.28
C SER A 9 -16.92 -49.02 -52.50
N LEU A 10 -18.26 -49.21 -52.52
CA LEU A 10 -19.36 -48.65 -53.35
C LEU A 10 -20.77 -48.83 -52.68
N SER A 11 -21.82 -48.16 -53.23
CA SER A 11 -23.27 -48.51 -53.18
C SER A 11 -24.11 -48.06 -51.96
N LEU A 12 -25.42 -47.70 -52.03
CA LEU A 12 -26.40 -47.36 -53.10
C LEU A 12 -27.09 -46.01 -52.69
N ILE A 13 -27.53 -45.03 -53.50
CA ILE A 13 -28.45 -44.91 -54.66
C ILE A 13 -29.90 -45.42 -54.42
N ILE A 14 -30.90 -44.50 -54.44
CA ILE A 14 -32.17 -44.54 -55.24
C ILE A 14 -33.22 -43.50 -54.73
N LEU A 15 -33.62 -42.56 -55.62
CA LEU A 15 -34.93 -41.84 -55.79
C LEU A 15 -35.65 -41.12 -54.60
N ALA A 16 -36.44 -40.04 -54.78
CA ALA A 16 -36.71 -39.17 -55.94
C ALA A 16 -37.30 -37.78 -55.53
N LEU A 17 -37.37 -36.84 -56.49
CA LEU A 17 -38.44 -35.84 -56.82
C LEU A 17 -39.46 -35.39 -55.73
N VAL A 18 -39.94 -34.13 -55.67
CA VAL A 18 -40.27 -33.15 -56.75
C VAL A 18 -39.94 -31.70 -56.33
N MET A 19 -39.77 -30.79 -57.30
CA MET A 19 -39.58 -29.34 -57.12
C MET A 19 -40.87 -28.51 -57.32
N THR A 20 -40.93 -27.31 -56.69
CA THR A 20 -41.73 -26.11 -57.11
C THR A 20 -43.28 -26.20 -57.07
N TYR A 21 -44.06 -25.10 -56.97
CA TYR A 21 -43.77 -23.66 -56.78
C TYR A 21 -44.90 -22.98 -55.95
N ALA A 22 -44.56 -21.84 -55.33
CA ALA A 22 -45.38 -20.75 -54.77
C ALA A 22 -46.92 -20.78 -54.76
N SER A 23 -47.49 -20.38 -53.61
CA SER A 23 -48.63 -19.43 -53.52
C SER A 23 -48.69 -18.80 -52.11
N ALA A 24 -49.17 -17.56 -52.01
CA ALA A 24 -49.34 -16.85 -50.73
C ALA A 24 -50.83 -16.53 -50.47
N PRO A 25 -51.36 -16.75 -49.26
CA PRO A 25 -52.73 -16.35 -48.93
C PRO A 25 -52.87 -15.41 -47.72
N GLY A 26 -53.70 -14.38 -47.92
CA GLY A 26 -54.85 -13.99 -47.08
C GLY A 26 -54.79 -14.08 -45.54
N GLN A 27 -54.98 -12.92 -44.89
CA GLN A 27 -55.22 -12.75 -43.46
C GLN A 27 -56.71 -12.94 -43.07
N LYS A 28 -57.01 -13.61 -41.94
CA LYS A 28 -58.15 -13.36 -41.00
C LYS A 28 -58.03 -14.26 -39.73
N PRO A 29 -58.74 -14.02 -38.60
CA PRO A 29 -58.04 -13.98 -37.30
C PRO A 29 -58.68 -14.71 -36.09
N GLY A 30 -57.86 -14.93 -35.06
CA GLY A 30 -58.21 -14.54 -33.68
C GLY A 30 -58.68 -15.61 -32.67
N ARG A 31 -57.83 -15.90 -31.67
CA ARG A 31 -58.20 -16.18 -30.26
C ARG A 31 -57.03 -15.79 -29.33
N PRO A 32 -57.23 -15.62 -28.00
CA PRO A 32 -56.47 -14.61 -27.23
C PRO A 32 -55.22 -15.14 -26.53
N SER A 33 -54.28 -14.22 -26.26
CA SER A 33 -53.13 -14.43 -25.39
C SER A 33 -53.54 -14.62 -23.92
N PRO A 34 -52.86 -15.51 -23.16
CA PRO A 34 -52.97 -15.53 -21.71
C PRO A 34 -52.11 -14.40 -21.10
N THR A 35 -52.76 -13.40 -20.51
CA THR A 35 -52.08 -12.36 -19.73
C THR A 35 -51.40 -12.97 -18.50
N LYS A 36 -50.11 -12.68 -18.28
CA LYS A 36 -49.48 -12.84 -16.95
C LYS A 36 -49.49 -11.50 -16.20
N PRO A 37 -49.55 -11.49 -14.85
CA PRO A 37 -49.68 -10.26 -14.08
C PRO A 37 -48.45 -9.36 -14.23
N GLY A 38 -48.65 -8.06 -14.10
CA GLY A 38 -47.56 -7.12 -13.92
C GLY A 38 -46.93 -7.29 -12.55
N SER A 39 -45.60 -7.38 -12.52
CA SER A 39 -44.79 -7.05 -11.37
C SER A 39 -43.81 -5.97 -11.80
N ASP A 40 -44.17 -4.71 -11.60
CA ASP A 40 -43.21 -3.60 -11.55
C ASP A 40 -42.39 -3.71 -10.26
N GLU A 41 -41.72 -4.86 -10.07
CA GLU A 41 -40.47 -4.89 -9.33
C GLU A 41 -39.45 -4.16 -10.19
N ALA A 42 -39.50 -2.83 -10.12
CA ALA A 42 -38.38 -1.98 -10.48
C ALA A 42 -37.23 -2.43 -9.59
N SER A 43 -36.39 -3.33 -10.12
CA SER A 43 -35.19 -3.81 -9.45
C SER A 43 -34.26 -2.62 -9.30
N ILE A 44 -34.37 -1.91 -8.18
CA ILE A 44 -33.49 -0.79 -7.87
C ILE A 44 -32.11 -1.41 -7.62
N ALA A 45 -31.32 -1.48 -8.69
CA ALA A 45 -29.91 -1.76 -8.65
C ALA A 45 -29.23 -0.56 -7.98
N ILE A 46 -29.33 -0.49 -6.65
CA ILE A 46 -28.59 0.45 -5.85
C ILE A 46 -27.12 0.03 -5.98
N GLU A 47 -26.35 0.74 -6.80
CA GLU A 47 -24.89 0.65 -6.80
C GLU A 47 -24.35 1.23 -5.47
N THR A 48 -24.51 0.48 -4.38
CA THR A 48 -23.98 0.83 -3.07
C THR A 48 -22.45 0.86 -3.17
N THR A 49 -21.87 2.05 -3.06
CA THR A 49 -20.42 2.20 -2.86
C THR A 49 -20.06 1.58 -1.51
N GLU A 50 -19.57 0.35 -1.47
CA GLU A 50 -18.97 -0.20 -0.26
C GLU A 50 -17.53 0.30 -0.12
N VAL A 51 -17.19 0.88 1.03
CA VAL A 51 -15.83 1.30 1.34
C VAL A 51 -15.11 0.16 2.05
N LEU A 52 -14.06 -0.37 1.41
CA LEU A 52 -13.15 -1.34 2.01
C LEU A 52 -12.21 -0.62 2.96
N LEU A 53 -12.32 -0.93 4.26
CA LEU A 53 -11.46 -0.39 5.32
C LEU A 53 -10.58 -1.51 5.90
N PRO A 54 -9.26 -1.51 5.62
CA PRO A 54 -8.31 -2.41 6.26
C PRO A 54 -7.97 -1.91 7.67
N VAL A 55 -8.29 -2.70 8.70
CA VAL A 55 -8.08 -2.35 10.11
C VAL A 55 -7.08 -3.32 10.75
N THR A 56 -6.05 -2.74 11.36
CA THR A 56 -5.14 -3.45 12.27
C THR A 56 -5.57 -3.18 13.72
N VAL A 57 -5.64 -4.20 14.58
CA VAL A 57 -5.85 -4.03 16.02
C VAL A 57 -4.67 -4.60 16.79
N ARG A 58 -4.15 -3.86 17.77
CA ARG A 58 -3.01 -4.27 18.59
C ARG A 58 -3.31 -4.15 20.09
N ASP A 59 -2.65 -4.97 20.89
CA ASP A 59 -2.68 -4.88 22.36
C ASP A 59 -1.70 -3.82 22.90
N ARG A 60 -1.47 -3.80 24.22
CA ARG A 60 -0.54 -2.84 24.87
C ARG A 60 0.92 -3.18 24.59
N GLU A 61 1.19 -4.45 24.30
CA GLU A 61 2.48 -5.05 24.01
C GLU A 61 2.85 -4.92 22.50
N GLY A 62 1.92 -4.38 21.70
CA GLY A 62 2.06 -4.12 20.27
C GLY A 62 1.84 -5.33 19.37
N GLN A 63 1.37 -6.46 19.91
CA GLN A 63 1.07 -7.67 19.15
C GLN A 63 -0.28 -7.55 18.43
N PHE A 64 -0.44 -8.23 17.30
CA PHE A 64 -1.66 -8.17 16.50
C PHE A 64 -2.76 -9.07 17.08
N VAL A 65 -3.94 -8.48 17.32
CA VAL A 65 -5.11 -9.12 17.92
C VAL A 65 -6.00 -9.70 16.80
N THR A 66 -6.33 -10.99 16.86
CA THR A 66 -6.92 -11.77 15.74
C THR A 66 -8.32 -12.35 16.02
N ASP A 67 -8.83 -12.20 17.23
CA ASP A 67 -10.00 -12.92 17.77
C ASP A 67 -11.27 -12.05 17.89
N LEU A 68 -11.27 -10.82 17.38
CA LEU A 68 -12.40 -9.89 17.46
C LEU A 68 -13.48 -10.16 16.41
N GLY A 69 -14.74 -9.89 16.76
CA GLY A 69 -15.90 -9.98 15.88
C GLY A 69 -16.39 -8.61 15.42
N ALA A 70 -17.23 -8.57 14.39
CA ALA A 70 -17.80 -7.32 13.84
C ALA A 70 -18.47 -6.42 14.90
N GLY A 71 -19.07 -7.02 15.93
CA GLY A 71 -19.73 -6.32 17.03
C GLY A 71 -18.80 -5.46 17.89
N ASP A 72 -17.51 -5.76 17.90
CA ASP A 72 -16.49 -5.01 18.66
C ASP A 72 -16.13 -3.67 18.01
N PHE A 73 -16.37 -3.52 16.72
CA PHE A 73 -15.92 -2.36 15.94
C PHE A 73 -17.00 -1.29 15.82
N ARG A 74 -16.58 -0.02 15.83
CA ARG A 74 -17.42 1.12 15.43
C ARG A 74 -16.65 1.98 14.44
N ILE A 75 -17.23 2.13 13.24
CA ILE A 75 -16.68 2.96 12.16
C ILE A 75 -17.36 4.33 12.20
N PHE A 76 -16.60 5.39 11.94
CA PHE A 76 -17.08 6.75 11.82
C PHE A 76 -16.49 7.36 10.55
N GLU A 77 -17.33 7.95 9.71
CA GLU A 77 -16.95 8.79 8.57
C GLU A 77 -17.33 10.23 8.88
N ASP A 78 -16.37 11.16 8.85
CA ASP A 78 -16.52 12.57 9.25
C ASP A 78 -17.20 12.76 10.63
N GLY A 79 -16.95 11.81 11.53
CA GLY A 79 -17.52 11.75 12.88
C GLY A 79 -18.91 11.09 12.96
N ILE A 80 -19.57 10.84 11.83
CA ILE A 80 -20.89 10.19 11.74
C ILE A 80 -20.70 8.67 11.80
N PRO A 81 -21.37 7.94 12.74
CA PRO A 81 -21.29 6.49 12.81
C PRO A 81 -21.77 5.81 11.52
N GLN A 82 -21.01 4.82 11.03
CA GLN A 82 -21.31 4.09 9.80
C GLN A 82 -21.68 2.63 10.09
N PRO A 83 -22.69 2.05 9.38
CA PRO A 83 -23.07 0.66 9.54
C PRO A 83 -22.07 -0.26 8.81
N ILE A 84 -21.50 -1.23 9.54
CA ILE A 84 -20.67 -2.28 8.95
C ILE A 84 -21.58 -3.19 8.10
N SER A 85 -21.31 -3.27 6.79
CA SER A 85 -22.04 -4.12 5.84
C SER A 85 -21.45 -5.53 5.79
N SER A 86 -20.13 -5.66 5.91
CA SER A 86 -19.42 -6.94 5.89
C SER A 86 -18.13 -6.88 6.71
N PHE A 87 -17.72 -8.04 7.26
CA PHE A 87 -16.56 -8.16 8.15
C PHE A 87 -15.89 -9.52 7.95
N ALA A 88 -14.56 -9.51 7.77
CA ALA A 88 -13.76 -10.73 7.80
C ALA A 88 -12.31 -10.44 8.21
N LEU A 89 -11.75 -11.25 9.11
CA LEU A 89 -10.29 -11.38 9.22
C LEU A 89 -9.79 -12.08 7.95
N LYS A 90 -8.90 -11.43 7.17
CA LYS A 90 -8.34 -12.03 5.94
C LYS A 90 -6.83 -12.14 6.01
N ARG A 91 -6.33 -13.38 5.89
CA ARG A 91 -4.93 -13.67 5.55
C ARG A 91 -4.79 -13.71 4.02
N MET A 92 -3.94 -12.86 3.48
CA MET A 92 -3.70 -12.70 2.04
C MET A 92 -2.23 -12.33 1.81
N PRO A 93 -1.60 -12.77 0.69
CA PRO A 93 -0.27 -12.33 0.32
C PRO A 93 -0.19 -10.81 0.13
N VAL A 94 0.97 -10.23 0.42
CA VAL A 94 1.23 -8.78 0.30
C VAL A 94 2.22 -8.47 -0.82
N HIS A 95 1.96 -7.36 -1.53
CA HIS A 95 2.88 -6.76 -2.49
C HIS A 95 3.57 -5.56 -1.81
N VAL A 96 4.85 -5.70 -1.49
CA VAL A 96 5.63 -4.67 -0.81
C VAL A 96 6.54 -3.94 -1.80
N VAL A 97 6.41 -2.62 -1.89
CA VAL A 97 7.52 -1.81 -2.41
C VAL A 97 8.46 -1.49 -1.25
N LEU A 98 9.71 -1.89 -1.41
CA LEU A 98 10.79 -1.59 -0.48
C LEU A 98 11.58 -0.41 -1.05
N LEU A 99 11.45 0.75 -0.41
CA LEU A 99 12.20 1.96 -0.71
C LEU A 99 13.44 2.03 0.19
N ILE A 100 14.62 2.06 -0.40
CA ILE A 100 15.86 2.23 0.35
C ILE A 100 16.54 3.52 -0.08
N ASP A 101 16.70 4.41 0.89
CA ASP A 101 17.50 5.61 0.75
C ASP A 101 18.97 5.21 0.53
N THR A 102 19.58 5.80 -0.50
CA THR A 102 20.98 5.61 -0.86
C THR A 102 21.72 6.96 -0.98
N SER A 103 21.15 8.02 -0.41
CA SER A 103 21.74 9.37 -0.41
C SER A 103 23.02 9.47 0.42
N SER A 104 23.74 10.60 0.31
CA SER A 104 24.99 10.79 1.03
C SER A 104 24.82 10.85 2.55
N SER A 105 23.69 11.31 3.08
CA SER A 105 23.42 11.39 4.52
C SER A 105 23.30 10.02 5.18
N VAL A 106 22.92 8.97 4.44
CA VAL A 106 22.76 7.59 4.92
C VAL A 106 23.96 6.67 4.61
N THR A 107 25.07 7.24 4.12
CA THR A 107 26.28 6.49 3.71
C THR A 107 26.85 5.58 4.79
N ARG A 108 26.80 5.99 6.07
CA ARG A 108 27.36 5.20 7.18
C ARG A 108 26.45 4.03 7.57
N GLU A 109 25.15 4.21 7.36
CA GLU A 109 24.09 3.31 7.81
C GLU A 109 23.53 2.46 6.65
N LEU A 110 24.04 2.58 5.42
CA LEU A 110 23.54 1.85 4.25
C LEU A 110 23.62 0.32 4.42
N GLU A 111 24.68 -0.20 5.04
CA GLU A 111 24.74 -1.64 5.35
C GLU A 111 23.70 -2.04 6.41
N ASP A 112 23.37 -1.15 7.35
CA ASP A 112 22.32 -1.39 8.35
C ASP A 112 20.93 -1.32 7.75
N PHE A 113 20.68 -0.39 6.81
CA PHE A 113 19.49 -0.41 5.97
C PHE A 113 19.42 -1.70 5.12
N LYS A 114 20.54 -2.21 4.60
CA LYS A 114 20.60 -3.50 3.88
C LYS A 114 20.41 -4.71 4.81
N ARG A 115 20.84 -4.65 6.08
CA ARG A 115 20.53 -5.65 7.13
C ARG A 115 19.03 -5.63 7.42
N ALA A 116 18.49 -4.47 7.78
CA ALA A 116 17.11 -4.24 8.17
C ALA A 116 16.11 -4.62 7.05
N ALA A 117 16.36 -4.18 5.82
CA ALA A 117 15.64 -4.61 4.62
C ALA A 117 15.66 -6.13 4.44
N TRP A 118 16.80 -6.78 4.66
CA TRP A 118 16.92 -8.24 4.55
C TRP A 118 16.18 -8.98 5.67
N LEU A 119 16.15 -8.43 6.88
CA LEU A 119 15.40 -8.98 8.02
C LEU A 119 13.89 -8.92 7.76
N PHE A 120 13.39 -7.78 7.27
CA PHE A 120 12.00 -7.67 6.81
C PHE A 120 11.69 -8.68 5.68
N ILE A 121 12.50 -8.71 4.61
CA ILE A 121 12.36 -9.65 3.50
C ILE A 121 12.39 -11.11 3.98
N SER A 122 13.15 -11.43 5.04
CA SER A 122 13.25 -12.80 5.58
C SER A 122 11.96 -13.25 6.27
N ASN A 123 11.25 -12.34 6.95
CA ASN A 123 10.01 -12.61 7.68
C ASN A 123 8.74 -12.70 6.80
N LEU A 124 8.81 -12.28 5.53
CA LEU A 124 7.75 -12.52 4.55
C LEU A 124 7.58 -14.03 4.25
N ASP A 125 6.44 -14.41 3.67
CA ASP A 125 6.14 -15.78 3.22
C ASP A 125 6.47 -16.00 1.72
N VAL A 126 6.24 -17.21 1.21
CA VAL A 126 6.63 -17.63 -0.14
C VAL A 126 5.82 -16.97 -1.26
N ASP A 127 4.56 -16.62 -0.97
CA ASP A 127 3.64 -15.98 -1.92
C ASP A 127 3.74 -14.44 -1.94
N ASP A 128 4.37 -13.85 -0.92
CA ASP A 128 4.56 -12.40 -0.81
C ASP A 128 5.58 -11.92 -1.85
N LYS A 129 5.31 -10.77 -2.48
CA LYS A 129 6.15 -10.22 -3.54
C LYS A 129 6.76 -8.90 -3.11
N VAL A 130 8.03 -8.70 -3.47
CA VAL A 130 8.76 -7.47 -3.20
C VAL A 130 9.23 -6.85 -4.52
N SER A 131 9.05 -5.55 -4.64
CA SER A 131 9.74 -4.69 -5.60
C SER A 131 10.73 -3.82 -4.82
N LEU A 132 11.99 -3.72 -5.26
CA LEU A 132 13.04 -2.95 -4.61
C LEU A 132 13.39 -1.73 -5.46
N ILE A 133 13.17 -0.54 -4.89
CA ILE A 133 13.59 0.74 -5.47
C ILE A 133 14.61 1.38 -4.54
N ARG A 134 15.68 1.93 -5.12
CA ARG A 134 16.60 2.81 -4.41
C ARG A 134 16.32 4.26 -4.78
N PHE A 135 16.57 5.20 -3.88
CA PHE A 135 16.50 6.62 -4.19
C PHE A 135 17.69 7.40 -3.62
N ASP A 136 18.17 8.35 -4.42
CA ASP A 136 19.26 9.25 -4.14
C ASP A 136 19.08 10.54 -4.99
N ASP A 137 20.07 10.93 -5.81
CA ASP A 137 19.88 11.89 -6.89
C ASP A 137 18.99 11.37 -8.05
N LYS A 138 18.63 10.09 -8.02
CA LYS A 138 17.64 9.44 -8.90
C LYS A 138 16.62 8.63 -8.09
N VAL A 139 15.65 8.05 -8.78
CA VAL A 139 14.80 6.97 -8.27
C VAL A 139 14.95 5.82 -9.27
N GLU A 140 15.44 4.65 -8.83
CA GLU A 140 15.79 3.54 -9.71
C GLU A 140 15.21 2.21 -9.20
N LEU A 141 14.48 1.51 -10.07
CA LEU A 141 13.99 0.15 -9.83
C LEU A 141 15.15 -0.84 -9.93
N VAL A 142 15.57 -1.39 -8.79
CA VAL A 142 16.71 -2.30 -8.66
C VAL A 142 16.30 -3.76 -8.86
N GLN A 143 15.06 -4.11 -8.49
CA GLN A 143 14.46 -5.42 -8.71
C GLN A 143 12.94 -5.27 -8.83
N ASP A 144 12.38 -5.59 -10.00
CA ASP A 144 10.94 -5.71 -10.23
C ASP A 144 10.32 -6.89 -9.46
N TRP A 145 9.00 -6.92 -9.34
CA TRP A 145 8.21 -7.83 -8.49
C TRP A 145 8.69 -9.28 -8.45
N THR A 146 9.18 -9.73 -7.30
CA THR A 146 9.62 -11.11 -7.09
C THR A 146 9.43 -11.60 -5.66
N SER A 147 9.20 -12.91 -5.49
CA SER A 147 9.34 -13.61 -4.21
C SER A 147 10.73 -14.25 -4.03
N SER A 148 11.61 -14.16 -5.05
CA SER A 148 12.92 -14.81 -5.07
C SER A 148 13.90 -14.15 -4.09
N ARG A 149 14.01 -14.71 -2.88
CA ARG A 149 14.95 -14.24 -1.85
C ARG A 149 16.41 -14.16 -2.34
N PRO A 150 16.94 -15.08 -3.18
CA PRO A 150 18.27 -14.93 -3.79
C PRO A 150 18.38 -13.76 -4.79
N ALA A 151 17.30 -13.40 -5.49
CA ALA A 151 17.27 -12.21 -6.34
C ALA A 151 17.30 -10.93 -5.48
N LEU A 152 16.42 -10.85 -4.46
CA LEU A 152 16.35 -9.74 -3.53
C LEU A 152 17.68 -9.53 -2.77
N LYS A 153 18.33 -10.60 -2.29
CA LYS A 153 19.65 -10.47 -1.64
C LYS A 153 20.72 -9.92 -2.59
N ARG A 154 20.75 -10.36 -3.85
CA ARG A 154 21.66 -9.80 -4.86
C ARG A 154 21.33 -8.35 -5.21
N ALA A 155 20.06 -7.97 -5.18
CA ALA A 155 19.63 -6.60 -5.42
C ALA A 155 20.07 -5.67 -4.28
N LEU A 156 19.81 -6.05 -3.02
CA LEU A 156 20.31 -5.35 -1.81
C LEU A 156 21.85 -5.22 -1.81
N ASN A 157 22.56 -6.31 -2.10
CA ASN A 157 24.02 -6.31 -2.10
C ASN A 157 24.64 -5.40 -3.19
N ARG A 158 23.88 -4.99 -4.21
CA ARG A 158 24.32 -4.07 -5.28
C ARG A 158 24.05 -2.59 -4.96
N LEU A 159 23.35 -2.29 -3.87
CA LEU A 159 23.10 -0.90 -3.46
C LEU A 159 24.42 -0.23 -3.05
N GLY A 160 24.69 0.90 -3.70
CA GLY A 160 25.74 1.86 -3.37
C GLY A 160 25.17 3.27 -3.29
N THR A 161 25.98 4.21 -2.82
CA THR A 161 25.55 5.58 -2.46
C THR A 161 25.54 6.55 -3.65
N GLY A 162 24.48 7.33 -3.78
CA GLY A 162 24.43 8.58 -4.54
C GLY A 162 24.67 9.81 -3.64
N MET A 163 24.32 11.00 -4.13
CA MET A 163 24.60 12.26 -3.43
C MET A 163 23.39 12.88 -2.73
N PHE A 164 22.29 13.09 -3.47
CA PHE A 164 21.13 13.84 -3.00
C PHE A 164 19.99 12.90 -2.58
N THR A 165 18.83 13.45 -2.24
CA THR A 165 17.68 12.68 -1.72
C THR A 165 16.41 13.12 -2.44
N LYS A 166 15.77 12.21 -3.18
CA LYS A 166 14.49 12.39 -3.88
C LYS A 166 13.39 11.51 -3.26
N PHE A 167 13.09 11.77 -2.00
CA PHE A 167 12.16 10.98 -1.22
C PHE A 167 10.71 11.12 -1.74
N ASN A 168 10.29 12.33 -2.10
CA ASN A 168 8.93 12.59 -2.58
C ASN A 168 8.66 11.92 -3.94
N ASP A 169 9.61 11.99 -4.88
CA ASP A 169 9.53 11.30 -6.17
C ASP A 169 9.51 9.77 -5.98
N ALA A 170 10.27 9.24 -5.01
CA ALA A 170 10.31 7.81 -4.70
C ALA A 170 8.98 7.28 -4.13
N LEU A 171 8.36 8.02 -3.19
CA LEU A 171 7.02 7.71 -2.68
C LEU A 171 5.96 7.73 -3.80
N TYR A 172 6.01 8.72 -4.67
CA TYR A 172 5.04 8.88 -5.77
C TYR A 172 5.16 7.77 -6.82
N LEU A 173 6.38 7.39 -7.21
CA LEU A 173 6.63 6.28 -8.13
C LEU A 173 6.20 4.94 -7.51
N ALA A 174 6.49 4.72 -6.22
CA ALA A 174 6.04 3.53 -5.50
C ALA A 174 4.52 3.43 -5.42
N ALA A 175 3.82 4.54 -5.15
CA ALA A 175 2.36 4.58 -5.11
C ALA A 175 1.75 4.35 -6.50
N ASN A 176 1.96 5.28 -7.45
CA ASN A 176 1.22 5.29 -8.71
C ASN A 176 1.72 4.28 -9.74
N GLU A 177 3.05 4.10 -9.88
CA GLU A 177 3.60 3.29 -10.97
C GLU A 177 3.70 1.81 -10.60
N GLN A 178 4.11 1.51 -9.36
CA GLN A 178 4.26 0.15 -8.84
C GLN A 178 2.98 -0.41 -8.21
N LEU A 179 2.27 0.35 -7.37
CA LEU A 179 1.17 -0.17 -6.52
C LEU A 179 -0.25 0.17 -6.97
N GLY A 180 -0.47 1.23 -7.76
CA GLY A 180 -1.81 1.62 -8.22
C GLY A 180 -2.49 0.59 -9.15
N LYS A 181 -1.69 -0.28 -9.78
CA LYS A 181 -2.18 -1.40 -10.60
C LYS A 181 -2.35 -2.71 -9.81
N ILE A 182 -1.98 -2.73 -8.53
CA ILE A 182 -2.02 -3.95 -7.70
C ILE A 182 -3.39 -4.07 -7.02
N MET A 183 -4.14 -5.08 -7.43
CA MET A 183 -5.31 -5.57 -6.68
C MET A 183 -4.87 -6.49 -5.55
N GLY A 184 -5.40 -6.27 -4.34
CA GLY A 184 -5.03 -7.02 -3.13
C GLY A 184 -4.26 -6.15 -2.13
N ARG A 185 -3.58 -6.79 -1.17
CA ARG A 185 -2.83 -6.04 -0.15
C ARG A 185 -1.48 -5.56 -0.67
N LYS A 186 -1.19 -4.32 -0.30
CA LYS A 186 -0.04 -3.52 -0.73
C LYS A 186 0.49 -2.69 0.44
N ALA A 187 1.79 -2.42 0.43
CA ALA A 187 2.44 -1.53 1.39
C ALA A 187 3.73 -0.96 0.81
N ILE A 188 4.16 0.18 1.35
CA ILE A 188 5.54 0.66 1.22
C ILE A 188 6.25 0.42 2.56
N ILE A 189 7.44 -0.18 2.52
CA ILE A 189 8.42 -0.08 3.60
C ILE A 189 9.49 0.90 3.12
N VAL A 190 9.80 1.96 3.89
CA VAL A 190 10.90 2.87 3.57
C VAL A 190 11.93 2.94 4.68
N LEU A 191 13.21 2.88 4.31
CA LEU A 191 14.37 3.07 5.20
C LEU A 191 15.08 4.35 4.76
N THR A 192 15.10 5.37 5.62
CA THR A 192 15.54 6.75 5.29
C THR A 192 15.82 7.58 6.55
N ASP A 193 16.44 8.76 6.41
CA ASP A 193 16.33 9.84 7.42
C ASP A 193 15.20 10.83 7.11
N GLY A 194 14.57 10.72 5.93
CA GLY A 194 13.42 11.49 5.48
C GLY A 194 13.73 12.94 5.09
N ILE A 195 14.99 13.33 4.94
CA ILE A 195 15.35 14.70 4.56
C ILE A 195 15.44 14.78 3.03
N ASP A 196 14.33 15.15 2.38
CA ASP A 196 14.33 15.42 0.94
C ASP A 196 15.21 16.65 0.62
N SER A 197 15.99 16.55 -0.45
CA SER A 197 16.96 17.57 -0.85
C SER A 197 16.36 18.77 -1.58
N GLY A 198 15.05 18.79 -1.85
CA GLY A 198 14.37 19.81 -2.65
C GLY A 198 14.72 19.75 -4.14
N ARG A 199 15.34 18.65 -4.59
CA ARG A 199 15.77 18.42 -5.99
C ARG A 199 14.87 17.42 -6.74
N GLY A 200 13.77 17.01 -6.10
CA GLY A 200 12.71 16.22 -6.71
C GLY A 200 11.85 17.02 -7.70
N SER A 201 11.00 16.31 -8.43
CA SER A 201 9.94 16.87 -9.29
C SER A 201 8.56 16.81 -8.64
N VAL A 202 8.44 16.12 -7.50
CA VAL A 202 7.20 15.89 -6.76
C VAL A 202 7.25 16.65 -5.43
N SER A 203 6.16 17.36 -5.08
CA SER A 203 6.03 18.01 -3.78
C SER A 203 5.54 17.03 -2.69
N PRO A 204 5.81 17.29 -1.39
CA PRO A 204 5.35 16.46 -0.28
C PRO A 204 3.84 16.20 -0.26
N GLU A 205 3.05 17.16 -0.74
CA GLU A 205 1.58 17.07 -0.81
C GLU A 205 1.12 16.19 -1.97
N ARG A 206 1.85 16.21 -3.11
CA ARG A 206 1.57 15.34 -4.26
C ARG A 206 1.98 13.90 -3.97
N ALA A 207 3.12 13.69 -3.32
CA ALA A 207 3.56 12.38 -2.84
C ALA A 207 2.56 11.82 -1.80
N PHE A 208 2.15 12.63 -0.84
CA PHE A 208 1.15 12.22 0.16
C PHE A 208 -0.23 11.93 -0.46
N ARG A 209 -0.71 12.77 -1.37
CA ARG A 209 -1.99 12.54 -2.07
C ARG A 209 -1.99 11.22 -2.82
N ALA A 210 -0.91 10.90 -3.53
CA ALA A 210 -0.76 9.62 -4.23
C ALA A 210 -0.91 8.41 -3.30
N LEU A 211 -0.31 8.44 -2.10
CA LEU A 211 -0.44 7.38 -1.11
C LEU A 211 -1.90 7.19 -0.64
N VAL A 212 -2.64 8.29 -0.47
CA VAL A 212 -4.05 8.26 -0.07
C VAL A 212 -4.98 7.84 -1.22
N GLU A 213 -4.78 8.39 -2.42
CA GLU A 213 -5.57 8.07 -3.61
C GLU A 213 -5.38 6.62 -4.06
N GLU A 214 -4.19 6.04 -3.87
CA GLU A 214 -3.88 4.64 -4.17
C GLU A 214 -4.03 3.71 -2.96
N GLU A 215 -4.52 4.19 -1.81
CA GLU A 215 -4.73 3.43 -0.57
C GLU A 215 -3.49 2.59 -0.13
N VAL A 216 -2.31 3.20 -0.14
CA VAL A 216 -1.02 2.55 0.20
C VAL A 216 -0.56 2.92 1.61
N PRO A 217 -0.58 1.99 2.59
CA PRO A 217 0.01 2.21 3.90
C PRO A 217 1.54 2.29 3.82
N VAL A 218 2.12 3.29 4.47
CA VAL A 218 3.58 3.48 4.56
C VAL A 218 4.10 3.09 5.94
N TYR A 219 5.08 2.19 5.97
CA TYR A 219 5.84 1.85 7.15
C TYR A 219 7.24 2.47 7.03
N VAL A 220 7.59 3.34 7.97
CA VAL A 220 8.86 4.08 7.96
C VAL A 220 9.82 3.47 8.98
N VAL A 221 11.09 3.33 8.59
CA VAL A 221 12.20 2.98 9.47
C VAL A 221 13.18 4.17 9.43
N SER A 222 13.15 4.98 10.49
CA SER A 222 13.87 6.25 10.58
C SER A 222 15.07 6.15 11.50
N LYS A 223 16.20 6.76 11.12
CA LYS A 223 17.37 6.95 12.00
C LYS A 223 17.37 8.29 12.77
N THR A 224 16.29 9.08 12.69
CA THR A 224 16.23 10.46 13.23
C THR A 224 16.63 10.55 14.71
N ARG A 225 16.27 9.58 15.55
CA ARG A 225 16.67 9.57 16.97
C ARG A 225 18.15 9.30 17.17
N ILE A 226 18.72 8.28 16.52
CA ILE A 226 20.15 7.93 16.63
C ILE A 226 21.02 9.10 16.17
N GLN A 227 20.67 9.72 15.04
CA GLN A 227 21.35 10.92 14.56
C GLN A 227 21.14 12.11 15.50
N GLY A 228 19.90 12.36 15.94
CA GLY A 228 19.56 13.44 16.85
C GLY A 228 20.21 13.35 18.23
N GLN A 229 20.52 12.15 18.72
CA GLN A 229 21.32 11.94 19.93
C GLN A 229 22.76 12.41 19.70
N SER A 230 23.43 11.92 18.65
CA SER A 230 24.80 12.32 18.30
C SER A 230 24.95 13.84 18.11
N GLU A 231 24.00 14.48 17.43
CA GLU A 231 23.98 15.93 17.23
C GLU A 231 23.76 16.69 18.56
N ARG A 232 22.91 16.18 19.47
CA ARG A 232 22.70 16.78 20.81
C ARG A 232 23.91 16.64 21.72
N GLU A 233 24.64 15.53 21.65
CA GLU A 233 25.90 15.35 22.37
C GLU A 233 27.00 16.28 21.86
N GLU A 234 27.14 16.42 20.54
CA GLU A 234 28.10 17.35 19.95
C GLU A 234 27.77 18.81 20.31
N LEU A 235 26.48 19.19 20.27
CA LEU A 235 26.03 20.51 20.71
C LEU A 235 26.38 20.77 22.18
N ALA A 236 26.10 19.80 23.06
CA ALA A 236 26.39 19.93 24.49
C ALA A 236 27.90 20.04 24.78
N TYR A 237 28.77 19.43 23.97
CA TYR A 237 30.21 19.63 24.03
C TYR A 237 30.60 21.06 23.66
N TYR A 238 30.12 21.57 22.51
CA TYR A 238 30.46 22.92 22.06
C TYR A 238 29.91 24.03 22.95
N GLU A 239 28.68 23.91 23.47
CA GLU A 239 28.09 24.89 24.39
C GLU A 239 28.80 24.94 25.74
N ARG A 240 29.36 23.82 26.22
CA ARG A 240 30.18 23.77 27.46
C ARG A 240 31.62 24.22 27.26
N SER A 241 32.09 24.38 26.01
CA SER A 241 33.47 24.78 25.73
C SER A 241 33.76 26.23 26.13
N SER A 242 34.89 26.47 26.79
CA SER A 242 35.32 27.84 27.17
C SER A 242 35.59 28.75 25.98
N GLN A 243 35.68 28.19 24.76
CA GLN A 243 35.83 28.89 23.50
C GLN A 243 34.50 29.07 22.74
N SER A 244 33.34 28.84 23.37
CA SER A 244 31.99 28.90 22.77
C SER A 244 31.76 30.06 21.77
N ARG A 245 32.28 31.27 22.03
CA ARG A 245 32.21 32.43 21.11
C ARG A 245 32.85 32.21 19.73
N PHE A 246 33.87 31.35 19.62
CA PHE A 246 34.50 30.96 18.35
C PHE A 246 33.79 29.77 17.70
N ASN A 247 32.98 29.02 18.46
CA ASN A 247 32.27 27.81 18.02
C ASN A 247 30.83 28.09 17.54
N GLN A 248 30.38 29.36 17.58
CA GLN A 248 29.02 29.78 17.26
C GLN A 248 28.51 29.21 15.93
N THR A 249 29.29 29.31 14.84
CA THR A 249 28.89 28.79 13.52
C THR A 249 28.67 27.27 13.50
N ARG A 250 29.38 26.50 14.33
CA ARG A 250 29.16 25.05 14.48
C ARG A 250 27.91 24.77 15.31
N ILE A 251 27.73 25.49 16.41
CA ILE A 251 26.53 25.46 17.28
C ILE A 251 25.26 25.74 16.46
N ASP A 252 25.28 26.76 15.60
CA ASP A 252 24.15 27.15 14.75
C ASP A 252 23.86 26.08 13.68
N GLY A 253 24.89 25.50 13.06
CA GLY A 253 24.75 24.40 12.10
C GLY A 253 24.15 23.13 12.70
N ILE A 254 24.56 22.76 13.92
CA ILE A 254 23.97 21.62 14.64
C ILE A 254 22.50 21.90 14.98
N LYS A 255 22.18 23.12 15.46
CA LYS A 255 20.79 23.52 15.75
C LYS A 255 19.90 23.52 14.50
N MET A 256 20.43 23.92 13.34
CA MET A 256 19.73 23.80 12.06
C MET A 256 19.48 22.33 11.70
N THR A 257 20.48 21.46 11.85
CA THR A 257 20.39 20.01 11.58
C THR A 257 19.33 19.35 12.47
N LEU A 258 19.32 19.65 13.78
CA LEU A 258 18.28 19.19 14.71
C LEU A 258 16.88 19.69 14.31
N THR A 259 16.75 20.94 13.87
CA THR A 259 15.47 21.49 13.41
C THR A 259 14.96 20.80 12.14
N GLN A 260 15.87 20.34 11.26
CA GLN A 260 15.54 19.54 10.08
C GLN A 260 15.10 18.13 10.46
N LEU A 261 15.83 17.45 11.37
CA LEU A 261 15.47 16.12 11.88
C LEU A 261 14.09 16.11 12.55
N ASP A 262 13.84 17.05 13.47
CA ASP A 262 12.53 17.23 14.11
C ASP A 262 11.39 17.46 13.08
N SER A 263 11.69 18.13 11.97
CA SER A 263 10.70 18.43 10.92
C SER A 263 10.47 17.25 9.98
N SER A 264 11.51 16.48 9.69
CA SER A 264 11.39 15.22 8.94
C SER A 264 10.65 14.17 9.76
N GLU A 265 10.97 13.99 11.05
CA GLU A 265 10.28 13.04 11.93
C GLU A 265 8.76 13.31 11.98
N ARG A 266 8.36 14.60 12.01
CA ARG A 266 6.95 15.01 11.87
C ARG A 266 6.33 14.59 10.53
N TYR A 267 7.03 14.78 9.40
CA TYR A 267 6.53 14.39 8.08
C TYR A 267 6.46 12.86 7.91
N LEU A 268 7.50 12.15 8.34
CA LEU A 268 7.58 10.69 8.34
C LEU A 268 6.49 10.05 9.21
N THR A 269 6.24 10.59 10.40
CA THR A 269 5.13 10.16 11.26
C THR A 269 3.80 10.39 10.56
N ARG A 270 3.61 11.57 9.97
CA ARG A 270 2.37 11.94 9.27
C ARG A 270 2.05 11.00 8.11
N ILE A 271 3.00 10.75 7.20
CA ILE A 271 2.74 9.86 6.05
C ILE A 271 2.49 8.41 6.50
N ALA A 272 3.09 7.96 7.61
CA ALA A 272 2.89 6.62 8.11
C ALA A 272 1.51 6.46 8.77
N GLU A 273 1.17 7.34 9.71
CA GLU A 273 -0.09 7.25 10.47
C GLU A 273 -1.32 7.58 9.60
N GLU A 274 -1.29 8.66 8.80
CA GLU A 274 -2.45 9.05 7.99
C GLU A 274 -2.78 8.01 6.90
N THR A 275 -1.79 7.23 6.43
CA THR A 275 -2.01 6.11 5.48
C THR A 275 -2.35 4.77 6.16
N GLY A 276 -2.30 4.70 7.49
CA GLY A 276 -2.62 3.49 8.27
C GLY A 276 -1.44 2.52 8.48
N GLY A 277 -0.22 2.92 8.14
CA GLY A 277 1.02 2.22 8.49
C GLY A 277 1.56 2.62 9.87
N ARG A 278 2.90 2.59 10.04
CA ARG A 278 3.60 2.86 11.31
C ARG A 278 4.97 3.48 11.07
N ILE A 279 5.41 4.40 11.94
CA ILE A 279 6.81 4.83 12.01
C ILE A 279 7.55 4.04 13.09
N PHE A 280 8.77 3.60 12.75
CA PHE A 280 9.72 2.97 13.65
C PHE A 280 10.97 3.84 13.70
N ILE A 281 11.34 4.23 14.92
CA ILE A 281 12.54 5.00 15.20
C ILE A 281 13.25 4.24 16.31
N PRO A 282 14.11 3.26 15.98
CA PRO A 282 14.86 2.51 16.97
C PRO A 282 15.95 3.39 17.60
N ASP A 283 16.44 2.95 18.76
CA ASP A 283 17.69 3.41 19.36
C ASP A 283 18.86 2.49 18.94
N SER A 284 18.59 1.25 18.50
CA SER A 284 19.56 0.40 17.78
C SER A 284 18.90 -0.45 16.69
N PHE A 285 19.60 -0.70 15.58
CA PHE A 285 19.15 -1.59 14.51
C PHE A 285 18.85 -3.02 14.97
N ASP A 286 19.45 -3.48 16.06
CA ASP A 286 19.22 -4.82 16.61
C ASP A 286 17.84 -4.95 17.29
N GLU A 287 17.14 -3.84 17.54
CA GLU A 287 15.75 -3.82 18.02
C GLU A 287 14.74 -4.20 16.92
N LEU A 288 15.16 -4.10 15.64
CA LEU A 288 14.26 -4.23 14.49
C LEU A 288 13.83 -5.67 14.19
N ASP A 289 14.53 -6.69 14.70
CA ASP A 289 14.18 -8.11 14.48
C ASP A 289 12.73 -8.40 14.91
N LYS A 290 12.40 -8.06 16.17
CA LYS A 290 11.05 -8.23 16.72
C LYS A 290 10.02 -7.34 16.01
N VAL A 291 10.42 -6.13 15.62
CA VAL A 291 9.56 -5.17 14.93
C VAL A 291 9.18 -5.68 13.55
N TYR A 292 10.13 -6.20 12.76
CA TYR A 292 9.83 -6.69 11.42
C TYR A 292 9.02 -7.98 11.41
N GLN A 293 9.17 -8.85 12.42
CA GLN A 293 8.25 -9.97 12.60
C GLN A 293 6.81 -9.45 12.83
N GLN A 294 6.61 -8.49 13.75
CA GLN A 294 5.30 -7.87 13.98
C GLN A 294 4.72 -7.21 12.72
N VAL A 295 5.53 -6.52 11.92
CA VAL A 295 5.08 -5.88 10.67
C VAL A 295 4.75 -6.91 9.59
N ALA A 296 5.51 -7.99 9.47
CA ALA A 296 5.20 -9.06 8.53
C ALA A 296 3.88 -9.77 8.89
N ASP A 297 3.66 -10.09 10.17
CA ASP A 297 2.40 -10.68 10.63
C ASP A 297 1.20 -9.73 10.45
N GLU A 298 1.39 -8.42 10.71
CA GLU A 298 0.42 -7.34 10.50
C GLU A 298 0.05 -7.16 9.01
N LEU A 299 1.04 -7.05 8.11
CA LEU A 299 0.80 -6.94 6.67
C LEU A 299 0.10 -8.18 6.08
N ARG A 300 0.25 -9.33 6.74
CA ARG A 300 -0.37 -10.59 6.35
C ARG A 300 -1.69 -10.86 7.04
N SER A 301 -2.10 -10.11 8.06
CA SER A 301 -3.32 -10.36 8.83
C SER A 301 -3.99 -9.05 9.21
N GLN A 302 -5.18 -8.77 8.64
CA GLN A 302 -5.96 -7.57 8.94
C GLN A 302 -7.46 -7.91 8.95
N TYR A 303 -8.23 -7.15 9.72
CA TYR A 303 -9.67 -7.12 9.58
C TYR A 303 -10.02 -6.32 8.34
N VAL A 304 -10.77 -6.92 7.42
CA VAL A 304 -11.33 -6.24 6.26
C VAL A 304 -12.78 -5.93 6.61
N ILE A 305 -13.05 -4.66 6.86
CA ILE A 305 -14.36 -4.14 7.25
C ILE A 305 -14.92 -3.38 6.05
N PHE A 306 -16.10 -3.75 5.58
CA PHE A 306 -16.85 -2.96 4.62
C PHE A 306 -17.93 -2.17 5.34
N TYR A 307 -18.17 -0.94 4.89
CA TYR A 307 -19.32 -0.15 5.30
C TYR A 307 -19.91 0.57 4.08
N THR A 308 -21.21 0.87 4.15
CA THR A 308 -21.88 1.72 3.16
C THR A 308 -21.94 3.15 3.71
N PRO A 309 -21.27 4.14 3.08
CA PRO A 309 -21.30 5.52 3.56
C PRO A 309 -22.71 6.12 3.56
N THR A 310 -23.08 6.79 4.65
CA THR A 310 -24.32 7.58 4.72
C THR A 310 -24.32 8.80 3.78
N ASN A 311 -23.15 9.22 3.32
CA ASN A 311 -22.98 10.24 2.28
C ASN A 311 -22.73 9.56 0.92
N SER A 312 -23.66 9.68 -0.03
CA SER A 312 -23.55 9.06 -1.36
C SER A 312 -22.75 9.87 -2.40
N ASN A 313 -22.28 11.08 -2.08
CA ASN A 313 -21.67 11.98 -3.07
C ASN A 313 -20.27 11.51 -3.52
N ARG A 314 -20.14 11.10 -4.78
CA ARG A 314 -18.87 10.84 -5.47
C ARG A 314 -18.37 12.14 -6.11
N ASP A 315 -17.74 12.98 -5.30
CA ASP A 315 -17.42 14.39 -5.61
C ASP A 315 -15.91 14.74 -5.53
N GLY A 316 -15.05 13.76 -5.25
CA GLY A 316 -13.62 13.98 -5.04
C GLY A 316 -13.28 14.58 -3.67
N SER A 317 -14.25 14.73 -2.76
CA SER A 317 -13.99 15.21 -1.40
C SER A 317 -13.16 14.20 -0.59
N TYR A 318 -12.29 14.72 0.27
CA TYR A 318 -11.62 13.90 1.28
C TYR A 318 -12.58 13.65 2.45
N ARG A 319 -12.81 12.39 2.77
CA ARG A 319 -13.64 11.92 3.87
C ARG A 319 -12.76 11.33 4.94
N SER A 320 -12.84 11.85 6.15
CA SER A 320 -12.06 11.34 7.29
C SER A 320 -12.70 10.07 7.85
N VAL A 321 -11.89 9.06 8.15
CA VAL A 321 -12.37 7.77 8.67
C VAL A 321 -11.67 7.46 9.99
N ARG A 322 -12.45 6.98 10.96
CA ARG A 322 -11.96 6.55 12.27
C ARG A 322 -12.62 5.23 12.67
N VAL A 323 -11.80 4.27 13.09
CA VAL A 323 -12.24 3.05 13.76
C VAL A 323 -12.10 3.19 15.28
N LYS A 324 -12.99 2.53 16.02
CA LYS A 324 -12.82 2.21 17.45
C LYS A 324 -13.13 0.74 17.68
N VAL A 325 -12.46 0.15 18.66
CA VAL A 325 -12.79 -1.18 19.22
C VAL A 325 -13.41 -1.02 20.61
N SER A 326 -14.17 -2.02 21.06
CA SER A 326 -14.91 -1.97 22.33
C SER A 326 -14.00 -2.22 23.56
N GLN A 327 -12.93 -2.98 23.38
CA GLN A 327 -11.97 -3.37 24.40
C GLN A 327 -11.04 -2.19 24.76
N PRO A 328 -11.00 -1.73 26.02
CA PRO A 328 -10.24 -0.52 26.41
C PRO A 328 -8.71 -0.71 26.40
N ASN A 329 -8.22 -1.94 26.23
CA ASN A 329 -6.80 -2.27 26.14
C ASN A 329 -6.29 -2.42 24.71
N TYR A 330 -7.17 -2.35 23.71
CA TYR A 330 -6.84 -2.58 22.31
C TYR A 330 -6.86 -1.27 21.52
N HIS A 331 -5.86 -1.08 20.67
CA HIS A 331 -5.74 0.08 19.78
C HIS A 331 -5.97 -0.34 18.34
N ALA A 332 -6.97 0.25 17.69
CA ALA A 332 -7.31 -0.01 16.29
C ALA A 332 -6.80 1.11 15.38
N THR A 333 -6.03 0.75 14.35
CA THR A 333 -5.41 1.64 13.37
C THR A 333 -5.95 1.34 11.97
N THR A 334 -6.11 2.39 11.17
CA THR A 334 -6.52 2.39 9.76
C THR A 334 -6.04 3.70 9.12
N ARG A 335 -6.07 3.80 7.78
CA ARG A 335 -5.92 5.10 7.09
C ARG A 335 -6.90 6.13 7.65
N PHE A 336 -6.46 7.38 7.80
CA PHE A 336 -7.24 8.46 8.41
C PHE A 336 -8.38 8.98 7.52
N GLY A 337 -8.50 8.46 6.29
CA GLY A 337 -9.54 8.83 5.33
C GLY A 337 -9.25 8.32 3.93
N TYR A 338 -10.05 8.79 2.97
CA TYR A 338 -9.96 8.48 1.55
C TYR A 338 -10.61 9.60 0.73
N TYR A 339 -10.37 9.64 -0.58
CA TYR A 339 -11.09 10.52 -1.49
C TYR A 339 -12.30 9.81 -2.09
N SER A 340 -13.46 10.47 -2.15
CA SER A 340 -14.65 9.90 -2.78
C SER A 340 -14.43 9.76 -4.30
N LYS A 341 -14.76 8.58 -4.85
CA LYS A 341 -14.62 8.19 -6.26
C LYS A 341 -15.91 7.53 -6.75
#